data_AF-A0A1S1LAX8-F1
#
_entry.id   AF-A0A1S1LAX8-F1
#
_cell.length_a   1.000
_cell.length_b   1.000
_cell.length_c   1.000
_cell.angle_alpha   90.00
_cell.angle_beta   90.00
_cell.angle_gamma   90.00
#
_symmetry.space_group_name_H-M   'P 1'
#
loop_
_entity.id
_entity.type
_entity.pdbx_description
1 polymer ?
#
loop_
_entity_poly.entity_id
_entity_poly.type
_entity_poly.pdbx_seq_one_letter_code
_entity_poly.pdbx_strand_id
1 'polypeptide(L)'
;MPRARLAASADERFDVSVGTVCLDYYWGRGSCLSIGKYEATRLTCDDRSHLNREKPMNLIVNTTTNVGYPTGGFPHAVRTFTICTETQKLGANP
;
A
#
# COMPACT_ATOMS: atom_id res chain seq x y z
N MET A 1 -8.90 -18.22 6.33
CA MET A 1 -8.22 -16.92 6.52
C MET A 1 -9.24 -15.81 6.24
N PRO A 2 -9.62 -14.98 7.21
CA PRO A 2 -10.55 -13.88 6.95
C PRO A 2 -9.89 -12.84 6.04
N ARG A 3 -10.54 -12.46 4.94
CA ARG A 3 -10.12 -11.35 4.08
C ARG A 3 -10.55 -10.04 4.74
N ALA A 4 -9.60 -9.28 5.28
CA ALA A 4 -9.88 -7.91 5.71
C ALA A 4 -10.10 -7.04 4.47
N ARG A 5 -11.14 -6.20 4.46
CA ARG A 5 -11.27 -5.17 3.42
C ARG A 5 -10.15 -4.15 3.62
N LEU A 6 -9.52 -3.72 2.52
CA LEU A 6 -8.76 -2.48 2.47
C LEU A 6 -9.72 -1.30 2.69
N ALA A 7 -10.11 -1.08 3.95
CA ALA A 7 -10.84 0.06 4.46
C ALA A 7 -10.94 -0.13 5.99
N ALA A 8 -9.85 0.15 6.73
CA ALA A 8 -9.89 0.29 8.19
C ALA A 8 -8.63 0.93 8.81
N SER A 9 -7.81 1.68 8.07
CA SER A 9 -6.72 2.47 8.67
C SER A 9 -6.31 3.59 7.72
N ALA A 10 -7.15 4.63 7.64
CA ALA A 10 -6.83 6.00 7.19
C ALA A 10 -8.07 6.76 6.65
N ASP A 11 -9.28 6.44 7.13
CA ASP A 11 -10.41 7.37 7.05
C ASP A 11 -10.70 7.99 8.43
N GLU A 12 -9.62 8.35 9.12
CA GLU A 12 -9.66 9.32 10.20
C GLU A 12 -8.65 10.41 9.84
N ARG A 13 -9.16 11.63 9.65
CA ARG A 13 -8.35 12.84 9.55
C ARG A 13 -7.38 12.88 10.73
N PHE A 14 -6.08 12.82 10.47
CA PHE A 14 -5.09 13.15 11.49
C PHE A 14 -4.95 14.67 11.58
N ASP A 15 -5.56 15.24 12.60
CA ASP A 15 -5.17 16.55 13.17
C ASP A 15 -3.87 16.34 13.97
N VAL A 16 -2.81 17.05 13.59
CA VAL A 16 -1.49 16.96 14.22
C VAL A 16 -1.45 17.96 15.36
N SER A 17 -1.53 17.48 16.60
CA SER A 17 -1.13 18.30 17.76
C SER A 17 -0.19 17.64 18.77
N VAL A 18 0.02 16.31 18.78
CA VAL A 18 1.12 15.69 19.57
C VAL A 18 1.61 14.39 18.93
N GLY A 19 2.72 14.45 18.18
CA GLY A 19 3.49 13.27 17.75
C GLY A 19 3.26 12.83 16.30
N THR A 20 4.34 12.82 15.51
CA THR A 20 4.40 12.22 14.18
C THR A 20 4.16 10.72 14.29
N VAL A 21 2.95 10.25 13.97
CA VAL A 21 2.67 8.81 13.88
C VAL A 21 3.27 8.31 12.56
N CYS A 22 4.08 7.24 12.61
CA CYS A 22 4.53 6.51 11.42
C CYS A 22 3.31 5.93 10.69
N LEU A 23 2.69 6.75 9.84
CA LEU A 23 1.65 6.35 8.91
C LEU A 23 2.33 5.57 7.78
N ASP A 24 2.08 4.27 7.76
CA ASP A 24 2.60 3.26 6.82
C ASP A 24 2.08 3.42 5.37
N TYR A 25 1.87 4.66 4.93
CA TYR A 25 1.22 5.12 3.70
C TYR A 25 -0.31 4.98 3.68
N TYR A 26 -0.97 5.96 3.05
CA TYR A 26 -2.42 5.97 2.87
C TYR A 26 -2.84 5.12 1.66
N TRP A 27 -2.98 3.81 1.87
CA TRP A 27 -3.40 2.86 0.85
C TRP A 27 -4.89 3.01 0.51
N GLY A 28 -5.19 3.18 -0.79
CA GLY A 28 -6.56 3.23 -1.29
C GLY A 28 -6.74 2.32 -2.51
N ARG A 29 -7.82 1.53 -2.55
CA ARG A 29 -8.07 0.57 -3.65
C ARG A 29 -8.21 1.20 -5.03
N GLY A 30 -8.62 2.48 -5.08
CA GLY A 30 -8.82 3.25 -6.32
C GLY A 30 -7.60 4.03 -6.79
N SER A 31 -6.46 3.90 -6.12
CA SER A 31 -5.25 4.68 -6.40
C SER A 31 -4.00 3.83 -6.22
N CYS A 32 -2.90 4.30 -6.78
CA CYS A 32 -1.58 3.72 -6.54
C CYS A 32 -0.74 4.66 -5.68
N LEU A 33 0.29 4.11 -5.06
CA LEU A 33 1.37 4.87 -4.46
C LEU A 33 2.64 4.65 -5.30
N SER A 34 3.26 5.72 -5.78
CA SER A 34 4.66 5.64 -6.21
C SER A 34 5.53 5.82 -4.98
N ILE A 35 6.27 4.77 -4.63
CA ILE A 35 7.15 4.77 -3.46
C ILE A 35 8.60 4.80 -3.96
N GLY A 36 9.26 5.94 -3.74
CA GLY A 36 10.66 6.15 -4.02
C GLY A 36 11.52 6.00 -2.77
N LYS A 37 12.80 6.37 -2.89
CA LYS A 37 13.75 6.28 -1.77
C LYS A 37 13.43 7.25 -0.61
N TYR A 38 12.84 8.40 -0.93
CA TYR A 38 12.63 9.50 0.02
C TYR A 38 11.19 10.02 0.06
N GLU A 39 10.35 9.62 -0.88
CA GLU A 39 8.99 10.13 -1.03
C GLU A 39 8.03 9.01 -1.39
N ALA A 40 6.76 9.22 -1.02
CA ALA A 40 5.66 8.39 -1.45
C ALA A 40 4.50 9.27 -1.88
N THR A 41 4.10 9.13 -3.14
CA THR A 41 3.09 9.98 -3.76
C THR A 41 1.89 9.17 -4.18
N ARG A 42 0.70 9.62 -3.80
CA ARG A 42 -0.56 9.03 -4.25
C ARG A 42 -0.94 9.57 -5.61
N LEU A 43 -1.28 8.67 -6.52
CA LEU A 43 -1.54 8.98 -7.92
C LEU A 43 -2.53 7.98 -8.52
N THR A 44 -2.95 8.24 -9.76
CA THR A 44 -3.70 7.26 -10.55
C THR A 44 -2.75 6.17 -11.04
N CYS A 45 -3.20 4.92 -11.04
CA CYS A 45 -2.33 3.78 -11.35
C CYS A 45 -1.75 3.79 -12.78
N ASP A 46 -2.35 4.54 -13.68
CA ASP A 46 -1.96 4.75 -15.06
C ASP A 46 -1.02 5.95 -15.27
N ASP A 47 -0.71 6.74 -14.23
CA ASP A 47 0.21 7.88 -14.33
C ASP A 47 1.65 7.42 -14.63
N ARG A 48 2.02 7.47 -15.90
CA ARG A 48 3.32 7.01 -16.39
C ARG A 48 4.48 7.94 -16.07
N SER A 49 4.23 9.13 -15.52
CA SER A 49 5.28 10.07 -15.12
C SER A 49 6.04 9.60 -13.86
N HIS A 50 5.47 8.67 -13.11
CA HIS A 50 6.06 8.09 -11.91
C HIS A 50 6.49 6.64 -12.13
N LEU A 51 7.56 6.18 -11.48
CA LEU A 51 7.95 4.77 -11.48
C LEU A 51 7.39 4.05 -10.24
N ASN A 52 7.50 2.71 -10.20
CA ASN A 52 7.19 1.90 -9.02
C ASN A 52 5.82 2.20 -8.40
N ARG A 53 4.78 2.26 -9.23
CA ARG A 53 3.40 2.50 -8.79
C ARG A 53 2.83 1.21 -8.21
N GLU A 54 2.57 1.21 -6.92
CA GLU A 54 2.06 0.06 -6.19
C GLU A 54 0.55 0.18 -6.01
N LYS A 55 -0.20 -0.74 -6.63
CA LYS A 55 -1.65 -0.84 -6.44
C LYS A 55 -1.93 -1.78 -5.28
N PRO A 56 -2.65 -1.36 -4.23
CA PRO A 56 -2.99 -2.26 -3.14
C PRO A 56 -4.11 -3.22 -3.57
N MET A 57 -3.85 -4.51 -3.43
CA MET A 57 -4.74 -5.59 -3.87
C MET A 57 -5.46 -6.24 -2.70
N ASN A 58 -4.75 -6.49 -1.60
CA ASN A 58 -5.30 -7.11 -0.41
C ASN A 58 -4.54 -6.73 0.86
N LEU A 59 -5.19 -6.94 2.01
CA LEU A 59 -4.57 -6.84 3.33
C LEU A 59 -4.58 -8.22 3.99
N ILE A 60 -3.40 -8.72 4.36
CA ILE A 60 -3.26 -9.92 5.18
C ILE A 60 -2.91 -9.49 6.60
N VAL A 61 -3.72 -9.93 7.57
CA VAL A 61 -3.48 -9.70 9.00
C VAL A 61 -2.89 -10.95 9.66
N ASN A 62 -2.28 -10.78 10.83
CA ASN A 62 -1.56 -11.82 11.57
C ASN A 62 -0.43 -12.50 10.76
N THR A 63 0.29 -11.71 9.95
CA THR A 63 1.44 -12.18 9.17
C THR A 63 2.60 -11.20 9.28
N THR A 64 3.81 -11.71 9.13
CA THR A 64 5.04 -10.90 9.03
C THR A 64 5.67 -10.96 7.65
N THR A 65 5.02 -11.67 6.71
CA THR A 65 5.54 -11.93 5.37
C THR A 65 4.49 -11.65 4.31
N ASN A 66 4.93 -11.57 3.06
CA ASN A 66 4.09 -11.52 1.87
C ASN A 66 3.90 -12.90 1.21
N VAL A 67 4.21 -13.99 1.92
CA VAL A 67 4.01 -15.36 1.42
C VAL A 67 2.54 -15.54 1.04
N GLY A 68 2.28 -15.80 -0.24
CA GLY A 68 0.93 -15.88 -0.82
C GLY A 68 0.61 -14.79 -1.85
N TYR A 69 1.45 -13.74 -1.98
CA TYR A 69 1.34 -12.72 -3.02
C TYR A 69 2.68 -12.53 -3.75
N PRO A 70 2.92 -13.27 -4.84
CA PRO A 70 4.19 -13.25 -5.57
C PRO A 70 4.40 -11.95 -6.37
N THR A 71 3.36 -11.13 -6.51
CA THR A 71 3.40 -9.85 -7.24
C THR A 71 4.07 -8.72 -6.45
N GLY A 72 4.24 -8.91 -5.13
CA GLY A 72 4.81 -7.90 -4.26
C GLY A 72 4.01 -7.70 -2.97
N GLY A 73 4.53 -6.81 -2.13
CA GLY A 73 3.86 -6.39 -0.91
C GLY A 73 4.80 -5.74 0.07
N PHE A 74 4.21 -5.03 1.03
CA PHE A 74 4.90 -4.30 2.08
C PHE A 74 4.57 -4.97 3.42
N PRO A 75 5.48 -5.81 3.96
CA PRO A 75 5.28 -6.44 5.26
C PRO A 75 5.55 -5.43 6.39
N HIS A 76 4.59 -5.29 7.30
CA HIS A 76 4.71 -4.53 8.54
C HIS A 76 4.86 -5.52 9.70
N ALA A 77 6.02 -6.16 9.79
CA ALA A 77 6.24 -7.30 10.70
C ALA A 77 5.95 -6.97 12.17
N VAL A 78 6.27 -5.76 12.64
CA VAL A 78 5.98 -5.30 14.02
C VAL A 78 4.47 -5.22 14.30
N ARG A 79 3.68 -4.80 13.29
CA ARG A 79 2.21 -4.67 13.40
C ARG A 79 1.47 -5.91 12.88
N THR A 80 2.21 -6.96 12.52
CA THR A 80 1.73 -8.26 12.05
C THR A 80 0.71 -8.19 10.91
N PHE A 81 0.94 -7.32 9.93
CA PHE A 81 0.16 -7.33 8.69
C PHE A 81 1.04 -7.10 7.46
N THR A 82 0.52 -7.46 6.29
CA THR A 82 1.14 -7.18 5.00
C THR A 82 0.13 -6.56 4.06
N ILE A 83 0.52 -5.45 3.41
CA ILE A 83 -0.21 -4.90 2.28
C ILE A 83 0.29 -5.60 1.02
N CYS A 84 -0.58 -6.36 0.37
CA CYS A 84 -0.25 -7.02 -0.89
C CYS A 84 -0.46 -6.04 -2.02
N THR A 85 0.57 -5.88 -2.86
CA THR A 85 0.54 -4.92 -3.96
C THR A 85 0.78 -5.58 -5.30
N GLU A 86 0.39 -4.85 -6.34
CA GLU A 86 0.75 -5.13 -7.71
C GLU A 86 1.46 -3.91 -8.28
N THR A 87 2.74 -4.06 -8.64
CA THR A 87 3.50 -3.02 -9.31
C THR A 87 2.98 -2.80 -10.73
N GLN A 88 2.50 -1.60 -11.02
CA GLN A 88 1.97 -1.24 -12.33
C GLN A 88 3.12 -1.07 -13.32
N LYS A 89 3.27 -2.01 -14.25
CA LYS A 89 4.30 -1.94 -15.30
C LYS A 89 3.94 -0.88 -16.35
N LEU A 90 4.96 -0.27 -16.94
CA LEU A 90 4.84 0.55 -18.15
C LEU A 90 4.54 -0.38 -19.35
N GLY A 91 3.30 -0.86 -19.44
CA GLY A 91 2.82 -1.69 -20.54
C GLY A 91 2.79 -3.20 -20.25
N ALA A 92 1.63 -3.65 -19.78
CA ALA A 92 0.92 -4.83 -20.28
C ALA A 92 -0.41 -4.90 -19.53
N ASN A 93 -1.39 -4.12 -20.00
CA ASN A 93 -2.78 -4.56 -19.84
C ASN A 93 -3.11 -5.26 -21.16
N PRO A 94 -3.61 -6.51 -21.17
CA PRO A 94 -4.41 -6.93 -22.32
C PRO A 94 -5.62 -6.02 -22.49
#